data_AF-A0A7G3UJ56-F1
#
_entry.id   AF-A0A7G3UJ56-F1
#
_cell.length_a   1.000
_cell.length_b   1.000
_cell.length_c   1.000
_cell.angle_alpha   90.00
_cell.angle_beta   90.00
_cell.angle_gamma   90.00
#
_symmetry.space_group_name_H-M   'P 1'
#
loop_
_entity.id
_entity.type
_entity.pdbx_description
1 polymer ?
#
loop_
_entity_poly.entity_id
_entity_poly.type
_entity_poly.pdbx_seq_one_letter_code
_entity_poly.pdbx_strand_id
1 'polypeptide(L)'
;MTHPKRLAAAEQLAGAAPPGALQVVMDPDPGGRPSVLRTALAAWSAIGEDATHHLVVQDDMLLSDSFFERAGAAVEAMPHAALALFALWDSRNGAAVRLGALAGARWVTAVNEYFPCVAIVLPRDAAAGFVDYGRARLDAWPDDILMYRFMRDNGIPGHVSVPSLVEHEDHGSISGNAFRGPRRSVCFLPDDRPADESVRLPGLRVAPFFKNGVAQCAVRLEEPGPERWLHLECESFLEGSGIRGERLDSAMLGLTEVTDREAVRGTWLTAFTLGFVHRRDGRGDAPDPARDPVLAEALATIGPGGISHRRSEEQIAEVRDELAAVAEAGLAAGLAAGERRPSRRPAAGPARAVAVGLAGGASPLGEHIARGLRDKGFTVAAADPGAEGMLRGLDALVDLRPLHRAGGRTPAGVALRILDRATGAVRTDHTLYTGDLYGPGCPRDSVIGALVWDAVRYQPLKVAEPPEAGPRPLHPLHTADLADALAHAVVSPPAERAVLLPVGEPLPVRDVAELVREAVRPVPVEGAPASRRRGAGPGPVPQAPRLPGWKPVRELRLGLHGFAQWLAYEGIRYAPV
;
A
#
# COMPACT_ATOMS: atom_id res chain seq x y z
N MET A 1 -25.23 11.04 -4.45
CA MET A 1 -24.54 12.32 -4.21
C MET A 1 -23.85 12.77 -5.49
N THR A 2 -23.87 14.05 -5.83
CA THR A 2 -23.38 14.52 -7.15
C THR A 2 -22.84 15.96 -7.10
N HIS A 3 -21.92 16.26 -8.01
CA HIS A 3 -21.58 17.64 -8.36
C HIS A 3 -22.52 18.16 -9.45
N PRO A 4 -22.92 19.45 -9.49
CA PRO A 4 -23.82 20.00 -10.53
C PRO A 4 -23.48 19.67 -11.98
N LYS A 5 -22.18 19.54 -12.28
CA LYS A 5 -21.69 19.12 -13.61
C LYS A 5 -22.13 17.71 -14.04
N ARG A 6 -22.58 16.86 -13.11
CA ARG A 6 -23.03 15.48 -13.33
C ARG A 6 -24.49 15.25 -12.93
N LEU A 7 -25.27 16.32 -12.78
CA LEU A 7 -26.66 16.23 -12.38
C LEU A 7 -27.47 15.26 -13.26
N ALA A 8 -27.30 15.33 -14.58
CA ALA A 8 -28.01 14.45 -15.51
C ALA A 8 -27.72 12.95 -15.27
N ALA A 9 -26.46 12.59 -14.98
CA ALA A 9 -26.09 11.21 -14.65
C ALA A 9 -26.72 10.77 -13.32
N ALA A 10 -26.72 11.64 -12.31
CA ALA A 10 -27.35 11.37 -11.02
C ALA A 10 -28.88 11.21 -11.13
N GLU A 11 -29.54 12.02 -11.94
CA GLU A 11 -30.99 11.93 -12.21
C GLU A 11 -31.33 10.65 -12.97
N GLN A 12 -30.50 10.25 -13.94
CA GLN A 12 -30.66 8.98 -14.65
C GLN A 12 -30.51 7.79 -13.71
N LEU A 13 -29.48 7.78 -12.85
CA LEU A 13 -29.27 6.75 -11.85
C LEU A 13 -30.45 6.67 -10.86
N ALA A 14 -30.93 7.80 -10.36
CA ALA A 14 -32.08 7.83 -9.46
C ALA A 14 -33.38 7.38 -10.15
N GLY A 15 -33.57 7.71 -11.43
CA GLY A 15 -34.73 7.30 -12.22
C GLY A 15 -34.74 5.81 -12.59
N ALA A 16 -33.58 5.16 -12.65
CA ALA A 16 -33.45 3.73 -12.88
C ALA A 16 -33.66 2.88 -11.60
N ALA A 17 -33.53 3.49 -10.42
CA ALA A 17 -33.80 2.85 -9.15
C ALA A 17 -35.32 2.71 -8.87
N PRO A 18 -35.75 1.83 -7.96
CA PRO A 18 -37.13 1.77 -7.52
C PRO A 18 -37.63 3.16 -7.08
N PRO A 19 -38.89 3.53 -7.37
CA PRO A 19 -39.41 4.86 -7.05
C PRO A 19 -39.18 5.23 -5.57
N GLY A 20 -38.51 6.36 -5.34
CA GLY A 20 -38.21 6.88 -4.00
C GLY A 20 -37.03 6.20 -3.29
N ALA A 21 -36.38 5.20 -3.88
CA ALA A 21 -35.24 4.52 -3.27
C ALA A 21 -33.97 5.41 -3.21
N LEU A 22 -33.80 6.30 -4.20
CA LEU A 22 -32.69 7.25 -4.25
C LEU A 22 -33.20 8.68 -4.40
N GLN A 23 -32.54 9.61 -3.72
CA GLN A 23 -32.71 11.05 -3.90
C GLN A 23 -31.36 11.69 -4.28
N VAL A 24 -31.41 12.69 -5.16
CA VAL A 24 -30.22 13.41 -5.59
C VAL A 24 -29.83 14.46 -4.55
N VAL A 25 -28.64 14.32 -3.98
CA VAL A 25 -28.03 15.33 -3.09
C VAL A 25 -26.86 15.99 -3.79
N MET A 26 -26.95 17.31 -3.92
CA MET A 26 -25.98 18.16 -4.61
C MET A 26 -24.82 18.59 -3.71
N ASP A 27 -23.67 18.88 -4.31
CA ASP A 27 -22.60 19.64 -3.66
C ASP A 27 -23.13 21.00 -3.19
N PRO A 28 -23.08 21.31 -1.87
CA PRO A 28 -23.59 22.58 -1.36
C PRO A 28 -22.71 23.78 -1.70
N ASP A 29 -21.47 23.59 -2.15
CA ASP A 29 -20.56 24.67 -2.58
C ASP A 29 -19.74 24.26 -3.82
N PRO A 30 -20.37 24.17 -5.00
CA PRO A 30 -19.72 23.69 -6.22
C PRO A 30 -18.67 24.66 -6.79
N GLY A 31 -18.68 25.93 -6.35
CA GLY A 31 -17.71 26.95 -6.75
C GLY A 31 -16.46 26.99 -5.87
N GLY A 32 -16.52 26.39 -4.68
CA GLY A 32 -15.41 26.34 -3.74
C GLY A 32 -14.29 25.36 -4.13
N ARG A 33 -13.32 25.19 -3.22
CA ARG A 33 -12.25 24.20 -3.41
C ARG A 33 -12.86 22.80 -3.61
N PRO A 34 -12.37 22.00 -4.58
CA PRO A 34 -12.87 20.65 -4.79
C PRO A 34 -12.80 19.81 -3.51
N SER A 35 -13.94 19.30 -3.06
CA SER A 35 -14.03 18.47 -1.85
C SER A 35 -15.17 17.46 -1.99
N VAL A 36 -14.81 16.18 -2.13
CA VAL A 36 -15.78 15.07 -2.12
C VAL A 36 -16.44 14.97 -0.75
N LEU A 37 -15.67 15.18 0.32
CA LEU A 37 -16.12 15.11 1.70
C LEU A 37 -17.27 16.07 1.98
N ARG A 38 -17.23 17.31 1.47
CA ARG A 38 -18.31 18.28 1.67
C ARG A 38 -19.65 17.75 1.14
N THR A 39 -19.64 17.24 -0.09
CA THR A 39 -20.83 16.64 -0.71
C THR A 39 -21.26 15.35 -0.01
N ALA A 40 -20.30 14.53 0.44
CA ALA A 40 -20.60 13.32 1.21
C ALA A 40 -21.30 13.67 2.52
N LEU A 41 -20.83 14.68 3.26
CA LEU A 41 -21.45 15.11 4.52
C LEU A 41 -22.88 15.63 4.31
N ALA A 42 -23.15 16.31 3.19
CA ALA A 42 -24.51 16.69 2.82
C ALA A 42 -25.39 15.45 2.57
N ALA A 43 -24.87 14.45 1.86
CA ALA A 43 -25.59 13.20 1.58
C ALA A 43 -25.86 12.37 2.84
N TRP A 44 -24.88 12.27 3.76
CA TRP A 44 -25.06 11.60 5.04
C TRP A 44 -26.02 12.34 5.98
N SER A 45 -26.07 13.68 5.89
CA SER A 45 -27.02 14.49 6.67
C SER A 45 -28.46 14.37 6.17
N ALA A 46 -28.69 13.83 4.96
CA ALA A 46 -30.01 13.68 4.34
C ALA A 46 -30.74 12.39 4.74
N ILE A 47 -30.27 11.70 5.78
CA ILE A 47 -30.90 10.50 6.34
C ILE A 47 -32.32 10.82 6.86
N GLY A 48 -33.32 10.04 6.45
CA GLY A 48 -34.72 10.23 6.86
C GLY A 48 -34.94 9.88 8.34
N GLU A 49 -35.94 10.48 9.01
CA GLU A 49 -36.17 10.30 10.45
C GLU A 49 -36.43 8.84 10.87
N ASP A 50 -37.11 8.06 10.02
CA ASP A 50 -37.48 6.66 10.32
C ASP A 50 -36.48 5.63 9.78
N ALA A 51 -35.39 6.06 9.14
CA ALA A 51 -34.42 5.15 8.54
C ALA A 51 -33.54 4.44 9.60
N THR A 52 -33.42 3.12 9.50
CA THR A 52 -32.48 2.32 10.33
C THR A 52 -31.05 2.35 9.77
N HIS A 53 -30.94 2.44 8.46
CA HIS A 53 -29.69 2.48 7.70
C HIS A 53 -29.79 3.52 6.59
N HIS A 54 -28.64 4.02 6.14
CA HIS A 54 -28.56 5.00 5.07
C HIS A 54 -27.62 4.53 3.98
N LEU A 55 -28.10 4.53 2.74
CA LEU A 55 -27.33 4.25 1.55
C LEU A 55 -26.89 5.55 0.90
N VAL A 56 -25.60 5.68 0.63
CA VAL A 56 -25.04 6.75 -0.21
C VAL A 56 -24.36 6.12 -1.42
N VAL A 57 -24.74 6.59 -2.61
CA VAL A 57 -24.17 6.18 -3.90
C VAL A 57 -23.67 7.43 -4.64
N GLN A 58 -22.52 7.35 -5.30
CA GLN A 58 -21.98 8.39 -6.17
C GLN A 58 -22.62 8.36 -7.56
N ASP A 59 -22.49 9.46 -8.29
CA ASP A 59 -23.23 9.73 -9.53
C ASP A 59 -22.72 8.98 -10.77
N ASP A 60 -21.56 8.35 -10.69
CA ASP A 60 -20.92 7.58 -11.76
C ASP A 60 -20.97 6.06 -11.53
N MET A 61 -21.94 5.59 -10.74
CA MET A 61 -22.11 4.16 -10.43
C MET A 61 -23.18 3.51 -11.32
N LEU A 62 -22.87 2.32 -11.83
CA LEU A 62 -23.80 1.37 -12.43
C LEU A 62 -24.24 0.39 -11.34
N LEU A 63 -25.55 0.17 -11.16
CA LEU A 63 -26.08 -0.78 -10.17
C LEU A 63 -26.30 -2.16 -10.81
N SER A 64 -26.05 -3.24 -10.06
CA SER A 64 -26.47 -4.59 -10.45
C SER A 64 -28.00 -4.72 -10.42
N ASP A 65 -28.54 -5.67 -11.16
CA ASP A 65 -29.98 -5.93 -11.22
C ASP A 65 -30.58 -6.28 -9.86
N SER A 66 -29.81 -6.95 -9.00
CA SER A 66 -30.20 -7.37 -7.65
C SER A 66 -29.77 -6.39 -6.54
N PHE A 67 -29.33 -5.16 -6.90
CA PHE A 67 -28.66 -4.24 -5.98
C PHE A 67 -29.43 -4.01 -4.67
N PHE A 68 -30.71 -3.60 -4.76
CA PHE A 68 -31.51 -3.26 -3.58
C PHE A 68 -31.87 -4.49 -2.75
N GLU A 69 -32.16 -5.61 -3.39
CA GLU A 69 -32.50 -6.88 -2.72
C GLU A 69 -31.31 -7.38 -1.90
N ARG A 70 -30.12 -7.45 -2.51
CA ARG A 70 -28.90 -7.87 -1.83
C ARG A 70 -28.46 -6.91 -0.74
N ALA A 71 -28.55 -5.59 -0.98
CA ALA A 71 -28.22 -4.60 0.03
C ALA A 71 -29.15 -4.72 1.26
N GLY A 72 -30.45 -4.93 1.04
CA GLY A 72 -31.41 -5.19 2.11
C GLY A 72 -31.09 -6.45 2.91
N ALA A 73 -30.87 -7.58 2.23
CA ALA A 73 -30.51 -8.84 2.88
C ALA A 73 -29.19 -8.74 3.68
N ALA A 74 -28.21 -7.98 3.18
CA ALA A 74 -26.95 -7.75 3.88
C ALA A 74 -27.13 -6.87 5.13
N VAL A 75 -28.00 -5.86 5.08
CA VAL A 75 -28.38 -5.06 6.25
C VAL A 75 -29.03 -5.93 7.32
N GLU A 76 -29.93 -6.84 6.95
CA GLU A 76 -30.55 -7.78 7.89
C GLU A 76 -29.53 -8.74 8.52
N ALA A 77 -28.59 -9.26 7.70
CA ALA A 77 -27.55 -10.17 8.17
C ALA A 77 -26.48 -9.48 9.04
N MET A 78 -26.24 -8.18 8.83
CA MET A 78 -25.17 -7.40 9.46
C MET A 78 -25.62 -5.99 9.90
N PRO A 79 -26.60 -5.87 10.81
CA PRO A 79 -27.29 -4.61 11.13
C PRO A 79 -26.43 -3.57 11.87
N HIS A 80 -25.19 -3.91 12.21
CA HIS A 80 -24.25 -3.05 12.93
C HIS A 80 -22.99 -2.75 12.12
N ALA A 81 -22.90 -3.22 10.88
CA ALA A 81 -21.73 -3.07 10.03
C ALA A 81 -21.90 -1.95 9.01
N ALA A 82 -20.78 -1.32 8.67
CA ALA A 82 -20.66 -0.56 7.44
C ALA A 82 -20.46 -1.52 6.26
N LEU A 83 -21.24 -1.34 5.20
CA LEU A 83 -21.24 -2.21 4.03
C LEU A 83 -20.79 -1.43 2.79
N ALA A 84 -19.58 -1.70 2.32
CA ALA A 84 -19.09 -1.19 1.05
C ALA A 84 -19.51 -2.12 -0.09
N LEU A 85 -20.18 -1.56 -1.10
CA LEU A 85 -20.78 -2.32 -2.21
C LEU A 85 -19.87 -2.37 -3.46
N PHE A 86 -18.64 -1.89 -3.31
CA PHE A 86 -17.63 -1.74 -4.35
C PHE A 86 -16.23 -1.89 -3.76
N ALA A 87 -15.34 -2.51 -4.54
CA ALA A 87 -13.90 -2.47 -4.30
C ALA A 87 -13.15 -2.19 -5.59
N LEU A 88 -12.25 -1.21 -5.55
CA LEU A 88 -11.39 -0.88 -6.68
C LEU A 88 -10.41 -2.04 -6.95
N TRP A 89 -10.26 -2.42 -8.22
CA TRP A 89 -9.51 -3.61 -8.66
C TRP A 89 -8.02 -3.66 -8.27
N ASP A 90 -7.37 -2.52 -8.03
CA ASP A 90 -5.95 -2.39 -7.70
C ASP A 90 -5.71 -2.17 -6.19
N SER A 91 -6.77 -2.17 -5.38
CA SER A 91 -6.72 -1.82 -3.95
C SER A 91 -6.50 -3.02 -3.03
N ARG A 92 -6.15 -2.75 -1.76
CA ARG A 92 -6.09 -3.79 -0.71
C ARG A 92 -7.46 -4.40 -0.43
N ASN A 93 -8.52 -3.60 -0.48
CA ASN A 93 -9.89 -4.11 -0.40
C ASN A 93 -10.22 -4.99 -1.62
N GLY A 94 -9.63 -4.70 -2.78
CA GLY A 94 -9.78 -5.57 -3.93
C GLY A 94 -9.07 -6.91 -3.81
N ALA A 95 -7.90 -6.94 -3.18
CA ALA A 95 -7.28 -8.20 -2.76
C ALA A 95 -8.17 -8.98 -1.78
N ALA A 96 -8.82 -8.29 -0.85
CA ALA A 96 -9.75 -8.91 0.10
C ALA A 96 -10.93 -9.56 -0.65
N VAL A 97 -11.52 -8.87 -1.63
CA VAL A 97 -12.61 -9.42 -2.46
C VAL A 97 -12.17 -10.68 -3.21
N ARG A 98 -10.95 -10.71 -3.77
CA ARG A 98 -10.40 -11.92 -4.42
C ARG A 98 -10.21 -13.09 -3.46
N LEU A 99 -9.75 -12.83 -2.25
CA LEU A 99 -9.70 -13.86 -1.19
C LEU A 99 -11.09 -14.33 -0.77
N GLY A 100 -12.08 -13.42 -0.76
CA GLY A 100 -13.49 -13.73 -0.55
C GLY A 100 -14.06 -14.66 -1.62
N ALA A 101 -13.82 -14.33 -2.89
CA ALA A 101 -14.23 -15.14 -4.03
C ALA A 101 -13.62 -16.55 -3.97
N LEU A 102 -12.31 -16.65 -3.68
CA LEU A 102 -11.63 -17.93 -3.47
C LEU A 102 -12.18 -18.74 -2.29
N ALA A 103 -12.77 -18.09 -1.29
CA ALA A 103 -13.37 -18.75 -0.13
C ALA A 103 -14.88 -19.01 -0.29
N GLY A 104 -15.47 -18.66 -1.45
CA GLY A 104 -16.92 -18.72 -1.66
C GLY A 104 -17.72 -17.79 -0.74
N ALA A 105 -17.11 -16.71 -0.25
CA ALA A 105 -17.76 -15.77 0.65
C ALA A 105 -18.58 -14.72 -0.13
N ARG A 106 -19.64 -14.20 0.50
CA ARG A 106 -20.42 -13.06 -0.02
C ARG A 106 -19.94 -11.71 0.47
N TRP A 107 -19.19 -11.74 1.57
CA TRP A 107 -18.63 -10.54 2.20
C TRP A 107 -17.25 -10.83 2.77
N VAL A 108 -16.36 -9.84 2.69
CA VAL A 108 -15.03 -9.91 3.30
C VAL A 108 -14.83 -8.73 4.24
N THR A 109 -14.05 -8.92 5.31
CA THR A 109 -13.65 -7.80 6.16
C THR A 109 -12.77 -6.82 5.38
N ALA A 110 -13.09 -5.53 5.43
CA ALA A 110 -12.28 -4.49 4.79
C ALA A 110 -10.84 -4.48 5.36
N VAL A 111 -9.86 -4.28 4.48
CA VAL A 111 -8.42 -4.27 4.82
C VAL A 111 -7.96 -2.81 4.93
N ASN A 112 -6.93 -2.55 5.74
CA ASN A 112 -6.49 -1.19 6.02
C ASN A 112 -5.97 -0.46 4.77
N GLU A 113 -6.59 0.65 4.40
CA GLU A 113 -6.10 1.61 3.40
C GLU A 113 -6.97 2.87 3.50
N TYR A 114 -8.25 2.63 3.24
CA TYR A 114 -9.40 3.51 3.23
C TYR A 114 -10.64 2.59 3.29
N PHE A 115 -11.83 3.16 3.47
CA PHE A 115 -13.07 2.41 3.29
C PHE A 115 -13.78 2.88 2.02
N PRO A 116 -14.14 1.99 1.07
CA PRO A 116 -14.76 2.43 -0.18
C PRO A 116 -16.07 3.19 0.09
N CYS A 117 -16.17 4.41 -0.41
CA CYS A 117 -17.30 5.32 -0.16
C CYS A 117 -18.11 5.66 -1.43
N VAL A 118 -17.85 4.96 -2.55
CA VAL A 118 -18.57 5.21 -3.82
C VAL A 118 -20.00 4.65 -3.81
N ALA A 119 -20.22 3.56 -3.06
CA ALA A 119 -21.53 3.01 -2.73
C ALA A 119 -21.42 2.30 -1.38
N ILE A 120 -22.10 2.84 -0.37
CA ILE A 120 -21.93 2.42 1.03
C ILE A 120 -23.24 2.52 1.80
N VAL A 121 -23.50 1.51 2.63
CA VAL A 121 -24.57 1.52 3.63
C VAL A 121 -23.96 1.67 5.03
N LEU A 122 -24.51 2.58 5.82
CA LEU A 122 -24.18 2.74 7.24
C LEU A 122 -25.42 2.59 8.12
N PRO A 123 -25.30 2.02 9.33
CA PRO A 123 -26.31 2.18 10.37
C PRO A 123 -26.54 3.67 10.67
N ARG A 124 -27.78 4.04 11.03
CA ARG A 124 -28.18 5.43 11.30
C ARG A 124 -27.21 6.18 12.20
N ASP A 125 -26.87 5.58 13.35
CA ASP A 125 -26.03 6.22 14.36
C ASP A 125 -24.60 6.42 13.86
N ALA A 126 -24.09 5.50 13.04
CA ALA A 126 -22.80 5.62 12.39
C ALA A 126 -22.79 6.73 11.34
N ALA A 127 -23.86 6.86 10.54
CA ALA A 127 -24.00 7.94 9.56
C ALA A 127 -24.01 9.32 10.24
N ALA A 128 -24.80 9.47 11.32
CA ALA A 128 -24.84 10.70 12.09
C ALA A 128 -23.49 11.02 12.74
N GLY A 129 -22.87 10.03 13.39
CA GLY A 129 -21.54 10.21 13.99
C GLY A 129 -20.45 10.57 12.98
N PHE A 130 -20.52 10.02 11.75
CA PHE A 130 -19.58 10.36 10.69
C PHE A 130 -19.74 11.82 10.23
N VAL A 131 -20.96 12.35 10.18
CA VAL A 131 -21.21 13.75 9.84
C VAL A 131 -20.47 14.67 10.82
N ASP A 132 -20.60 14.43 12.13
CA ASP A 132 -19.93 15.23 13.15
C ASP A 132 -18.40 15.07 13.08
N TYR A 133 -17.93 13.83 12.89
CA TYR A 133 -16.52 13.53 12.77
C TYR A 133 -15.86 14.22 11.57
N GLY A 134 -16.52 14.22 10.41
CA GLY A 134 -16.03 14.79 9.17
C GLY A 134 -16.10 16.32 9.12
N ARG A 135 -17.15 16.94 9.68
CA ARG A 135 -17.25 18.41 9.78
C ARG A 135 -16.07 19.04 10.51
N ALA A 136 -15.60 18.40 11.58
CA ALA A 136 -14.42 18.84 12.32
C ALA A 136 -13.09 18.70 11.54
N ARG A 137 -13.11 18.10 10.34
CA ARG A 137 -11.92 17.65 9.59
C ARG A 137 -11.96 17.95 8.08
N LEU A 138 -12.78 18.92 7.66
CA LEU A 138 -13.04 19.23 6.24
C LEU A 138 -11.78 19.39 5.36
N ASP A 139 -10.70 19.96 5.91
CA ASP A 139 -9.45 20.23 5.18
C ASP A 139 -8.33 19.22 5.46
N ALA A 140 -8.62 18.12 6.17
CA ALA A 140 -7.60 17.22 6.69
C ALA A 140 -7.26 16.06 5.75
N TRP A 141 -8.27 15.28 5.34
CA TRP A 141 -8.12 14.04 4.58
C TRP A 141 -9.31 13.79 3.66
N PRO A 142 -9.15 12.98 2.60
CA PRO A 142 -10.26 12.46 1.80
C PRO A 142 -11.30 11.71 2.67
N ASP A 143 -12.54 11.65 2.18
CA ASP A 143 -13.70 11.09 2.87
C ASP A 143 -13.55 9.60 3.18
N ASP A 144 -13.02 8.82 2.25
CA ASP A 144 -12.75 7.38 2.39
C ASP A 144 -11.73 7.05 3.49
N ILE A 145 -10.70 7.89 3.65
CA ILE A 145 -9.71 7.82 4.74
C ILE A 145 -10.35 8.22 6.07
N LEU A 146 -11.17 9.28 6.09
CA LEU A 146 -11.86 9.70 7.31
C LEU A 146 -12.89 8.67 7.75
N MET A 147 -13.63 8.05 6.82
CA MET A 147 -14.61 7.00 7.08
C MET A 147 -13.92 5.78 7.72
N TYR A 148 -12.81 5.32 7.12
CA TYR A 148 -12.01 4.25 7.70
C TYR A 148 -11.58 4.55 9.15
N ARG A 149 -11.10 5.77 9.42
CA ARG A 149 -10.68 6.17 10.76
C ARG A 149 -11.85 6.25 11.73
N PHE A 150 -12.95 6.86 11.32
CA PHE A 150 -14.17 6.96 12.12
C PHE A 150 -14.65 5.58 12.55
N MET A 151 -14.79 4.64 11.62
CA MET A 151 -15.26 3.29 11.95
C MET A 151 -14.29 2.58 12.89
N ARG A 152 -12.98 2.65 12.62
CA ARG A 152 -11.96 2.06 13.48
C ARG A 152 -12.02 2.62 14.90
N ASP A 153 -12.09 3.95 15.03
CA ASP A 153 -12.06 4.64 16.32
C ASP A 153 -13.35 4.39 17.13
N ASN A 154 -14.45 4.03 16.45
CA ASN A 154 -15.74 3.71 17.07
C ASN A 154 -16.07 2.20 17.07
N GLY A 155 -15.13 1.33 16.66
CA GLY A 155 -15.32 -0.12 16.65
C GLY A 155 -16.41 -0.62 15.69
N ILE A 156 -16.72 0.12 14.63
CA ILE A 156 -17.74 -0.26 13.63
C ILE A 156 -17.13 -1.28 12.64
N PRO A 157 -17.67 -2.50 12.53
CA PRO A 157 -17.21 -3.48 11.56
C PRO A 157 -17.41 -2.98 10.13
N GLY A 158 -16.40 -3.13 9.28
CA GLY A 158 -16.47 -2.79 7.85
C GLY A 158 -16.39 -4.04 6.98
N HIS A 159 -17.37 -4.22 6.10
CA HIS A 159 -17.41 -5.32 5.14
C HIS A 159 -17.48 -4.82 3.70
N VAL A 160 -16.93 -5.60 2.79
CA VAL A 160 -16.91 -5.34 1.34
C VAL A 160 -17.58 -6.51 0.63
N SER A 161 -18.47 -6.22 -0.31
CA SER A 161 -19.28 -7.24 -0.99
C SER A 161 -18.49 -8.07 -2.00
N VAL A 162 -18.89 -9.32 -2.18
CA VAL A 162 -18.34 -10.28 -3.15
C VAL A 162 -19.53 -11.02 -3.82
N PRO A 163 -19.78 -10.82 -5.14
CA PRO A 163 -19.20 -9.78 -6.00
C PRO A 163 -19.62 -8.36 -5.58
N SER A 164 -19.04 -7.35 -6.23
CA SER A 164 -19.48 -5.94 -6.10
C SER A 164 -20.91 -5.80 -6.61
N LEU A 165 -21.73 -4.99 -5.92
CA LEU A 165 -23.10 -4.71 -6.37
C LEU A 165 -23.16 -3.48 -7.29
N VAL A 166 -22.06 -2.74 -7.40
CA VAL A 166 -21.94 -1.63 -8.33
C VAL A 166 -20.64 -1.67 -9.11
N GLU A 167 -20.64 -1.01 -10.26
CA GLU A 167 -19.48 -0.76 -11.10
C GLU A 167 -19.33 0.73 -11.37
N HIS A 168 -18.10 1.17 -11.61
CA HIS A 168 -17.81 2.52 -12.01
C HIS A 168 -18.00 2.71 -13.51
N GLU A 169 -18.78 3.71 -13.91
CA GLU A 169 -18.87 4.20 -15.28
C GLU A 169 -17.78 5.26 -15.49
N ASP A 170 -16.79 5.03 -16.37
CA ASP A 170 -15.64 5.92 -16.48
C ASP A 170 -15.94 7.18 -17.29
N HIS A 171 -16.58 8.17 -16.66
CA HIS A 171 -16.83 9.49 -17.23
C HIS A 171 -15.68 10.50 -17.01
N GLY A 172 -14.50 10.04 -16.59
CA GLY A 172 -13.39 10.90 -16.19
C GLY A 172 -13.62 11.60 -14.84
N SER A 173 -12.65 11.54 -13.93
CA SER A 173 -12.81 12.03 -12.55
C SER A 173 -12.93 13.57 -12.45
N ILE A 174 -14.04 14.07 -11.88
CA ILE A 174 -14.20 15.50 -11.53
C ILE A 174 -13.24 15.95 -10.42
N SER A 175 -12.94 15.07 -9.46
CA SER A 175 -12.05 15.39 -8.32
C SER A 175 -10.55 15.34 -8.66
N GLY A 176 -10.20 15.38 -9.96
CA GLY A 176 -8.81 15.42 -10.42
C GLY A 176 -8.04 14.11 -10.28
N ASN A 177 -8.72 12.96 -10.20
CA ASN A 177 -8.10 11.64 -10.12
C ASN A 177 -7.97 10.93 -11.48
N ALA A 178 -8.15 11.65 -12.59
CA ALA A 178 -8.07 11.06 -13.95
C ALA A 178 -6.68 10.45 -14.25
N PHE A 179 -5.62 10.92 -13.59
CA PHE A 179 -4.27 10.36 -13.70
C PHE A 179 -4.13 8.91 -13.20
N ARG A 180 -5.16 8.35 -12.55
CA ARG A 180 -5.18 6.95 -12.08
C ARG A 180 -5.61 5.95 -13.16
N GLY A 181 -6.06 6.45 -14.31
CA GLY A 181 -6.69 5.64 -15.35
C GLY A 181 -8.05 5.08 -14.93
N PRO A 182 -8.51 4.00 -15.59
CA PRO A 182 -9.83 3.42 -15.35
C PRO A 182 -10.01 2.90 -13.93
N ARG A 183 -11.21 3.08 -13.36
CA ARG A 183 -11.50 2.85 -11.93
C ARG A 183 -12.52 1.74 -11.71
N ARG A 184 -12.30 0.58 -12.33
CA ARG A 184 -13.27 -0.53 -12.31
C ARG A 184 -13.26 -1.32 -11.01
N SER A 185 -14.35 -2.04 -10.75
CA SER A 185 -14.46 -2.95 -9.62
C SER A 185 -13.60 -4.21 -9.82
N VAL A 186 -13.34 -4.93 -8.73
CA VAL A 186 -12.63 -6.22 -8.77
C VAL A 186 -13.44 -7.31 -9.47
N CYS A 187 -14.75 -7.27 -9.29
CA CYS A 187 -15.65 -8.33 -9.71
C CYS A 187 -17.06 -7.73 -9.68
N PHE A 188 -17.59 -7.41 -10.84
CA PHE A 188 -18.96 -6.96 -11.02
C PHE A 188 -19.66 -7.90 -11.99
N LEU A 189 -20.73 -8.52 -11.51
CA LEU A 189 -21.59 -9.40 -12.28
C LEU A 189 -23.00 -8.83 -12.16
N PRO A 190 -23.49 -8.09 -13.17
CA PRO A 190 -24.75 -7.35 -13.06
C PRO A 190 -25.94 -8.25 -12.75
N ASP A 191 -25.90 -9.49 -13.24
CA ASP A 191 -26.97 -10.49 -13.10
C ASP A 191 -26.78 -11.42 -11.89
N ASP A 192 -25.80 -11.15 -10.99
CA ASP A 192 -25.59 -11.97 -9.79
C ASP A 192 -26.84 -11.97 -8.92
N ARG A 193 -27.29 -13.16 -8.54
CA ARG A 193 -28.52 -13.33 -7.75
C ARG A 193 -28.22 -13.25 -6.26
N PRO A 194 -29.20 -12.82 -5.44
CA PRO A 194 -29.10 -12.91 -4.00
C PRO A 194 -28.82 -14.36 -3.55
N ALA A 195 -27.98 -14.47 -2.54
CA ALA A 195 -27.63 -15.72 -1.88
C ALA A 195 -27.60 -15.49 -0.36
N ASP A 196 -27.03 -16.41 0.40
CA ASP A 196 -26.83 -16.21 1.82
C ASP A 196 -25.79 -15.11 2.10
N GLU A 197 -26.27 -13.88 2.30
CA GLU A 197 -25.45 -12.70 2.59
C GLU A 197 -24.79 -12.76 3.99
N SER A 198 -25.04 -13.79 4.79
CA SER A 198 -24.35 -14.01 6.08
C SER A 198 -22.96 -14.67 5.94
N VAL A 199 -22.67 -15.27 4.77
CA VAL A 199 -21.41 -15.96 4.49
C VAL A 199 -20.26 -14.95 4.35
N ARG A 200 -19.37 -14.95 5.35
CA ARG A 200 -18.32 -13.94 5.52
C ARG A 200 -16.93 -14.55 5.62
N LEU A 201 -15.95 -13.81 5.10
CA LEU A 201 -14.53 -14.08 5.29
C LEU A 201 -13.89 -13.06 6.25
N PRO A 202 -13.73 -13.42 7.54
CA PRO A 202 -13.01 -12.59 8.49
C PRO A 202 -11.50 -12.86 8.50
N GLY A 203 -10.76 -12.05 9.25
CA GLY A 203 -9.44 -12.42 9.76
C GLY A 203 -8.34 -12.56 8.69
N LEU A 204 -8.38 -11.75 7.64
CA LEU A 204 -7.31 -11.72 6.65
C LEU A 204 -5.97 -11.39 7.32
N ARG A 205 -4.93 -12.17 7.00
CA ARG A 205 -3.56 -11.93 7.46
C ARG A 205 -2.66 -11.36 6.38
N VAL A 206 -2.94 -11.71 5.13
CA VAL A 206 -2.18 -11.27 3.97
C VAL A 206 -3.16 -10.95 2.86
N ALA A 207 -3.04 -9.79 2.24
CA ALA A 207 -3.86 -9.35 1.12
C ALA A 207 -2.95 -8.97 -0.06
N PRO A 208 -2.74 -9.87 -1.05
CA PRO A 208 -1.93 -9.60 -2.24
C PRO A 208 -2.71 -8.82 -3.31
N PHE A 209 -2.15 -7.73 -3.81
CA PHE A 209 -2.75 -6.86 -4.83
C PHE A 209 -1.70 -6.44 -5.87
N PHE A 210 -2.16 -6.09 -7.06
CA PHE A 210 -1.33 -5.56 -8.13
C PHE A 210 -1.68 -4.10 -8.36
N LYS A 211 -0.71 -3.20 -8.17
CA LYS A 211 -0.94 -1.76 -8.26
C LYS A 211 0.26 -1.04 -8.85
N ASN A 212 0.00 -0.14 -9.78
CA ASN A 212 1.00 0.68 -10.43
C ASN A 212 2.17 -0.11 -11.05
N GLY A 213 1.89 -1.27 -11.63
CA GLY A 213 2.89 -2.15 -12.23
C GLY A 213 3.72 -2.95 -11.20
N VAL A 214 3.35 -2.96 -9.92
CA VAL A 214 4.05 -3.72 -8.87
C VAL A 214 3.13 -4.65 -8.10
N ALA A 215 3.52 -5.93 -8.01
CA ALA A 215 2.85 -6.91 -7.17
C ALA A 215 3.22 -6.68 -5.70
N GLN A 216 2.22 -6.39 -4.88
CA GLN A 216 2.36 -5.97 -3.49
C GLN A 216 1.48 -6.83 -2.57
N CYS A 217 1.79 -6.86 -1.29
CA CYS A 217 0.91 -7.44 -0.29
C CYS A 217 0.88 -6.60 0.99
N ALA A 218 -0.32 -6.51 1.58
CA ALA A 218 -0.49 -6.01 2.93
C ALA A 218 -0.47 -7.19 3.89
N VAL A 219 0.43 -7.17 4.87
CA VAL A 219 0.63 -8.26 5.85
C VAL A 219 0.30 -7.74 7.24
N ARG A 220 -0.68 -8.36 7.90
CA ARG A 220 -1.05 -8.04 9.27
C ARG A 220 0.02 -8.56 10.23
N LEU A 221 0.42 -7.72 11.18
CA LEU A 221 1.31 -8.09 12.27
C LEU A 221 0.50 -8.70 13.42
N GLU A 222 0.95 -9.85 13.91
CA GLU A 222 0.40 -10.52 15.09
C GLU A 222 1.18 -10.07 16.34
N GLU A 223 0.99 -8.80 16.72
CA GLU A 223 1.63 -8.20 17.91
C GLU A 223 0.57 -7.69 18.90
N PRO A 224 0.85 -7.67 20.22
CA PRO A 224 -0.02 -7.02 21.19
C PRO A 224 -0.16 -5.52 20.87
N GLY A 225 -1.40 -5.02 20.77
CA GLY A 225 -1.67 -3.60 20.53
C GLY A 225 -2.68 -3.35 19.41
N PRO A 226 -2.76 -2.11 18.89
CA PRO A 226 -3.65 -1.80 17.78
C PRO A 226 -3.25 -2.57 16.53
N GLU A 227 -4.23 -2.98 15.71
CA GLU A 227 -3.96 -3.72 14.48
C GLU A 227 -3.02 -2.92 13.56
N ARG A 228 -1.93 -3.57 13.13
CA ARG A 228 -0.93 -3.02 12.22
C ARG A 228 -0.81 -3.90 11.00
N TRP A 229 -0.65 -3.24 9.86
CA TRP A 229 -0.36 -3.89 8.59
C TRP A 229 0.91 -3.30 8.03
N LEU A 230 1.72 -4.16 7.40
CA LEU A 230 2.93 -3.78 6.70
C LEU A 230 2.72 -3.95 5.21
N HIS A 231 3.12 -2.94 4.46
CA HIS A 231 3.17 -2.96 3.01
C HIS A 231 4.48 -3.55 2.49
N LEU A 232 4.38 -4.53 1.60
CA LEU A 232 5.52 -5.24 1.02
C LEU A 232 5.32 -5.50 -0.46
N GLU A 233 6.41 -5.84 -1.15
CA GLU A 233 6.34 -6.51 -2.44
C GLU A 233 6.03 -8.00 -2.23
N CYS A 234 5.24 -8.59 -3.14
CA CYS A 234 4.90 -10.01 -3.07
C CYS A 234 6.15 -10.89 -3.02
N GLU A 235 7.20 -10.52 -3.75
CA GLU A 235 8.46 -11.27 -3.78
C GLU A 235 9.14 -11.34 -2.42
N SER A 236 9.31 -10.20 -1.74
CA SER A 236 9.91 -10.18 -0.40
C SER A 236 9.09 -11.00 0.59
N PHE A 237 7.76 -10.96 0.48
CA PHE A 237 6.88 -11.79 1.30
C PHE A 237 7.04 -13.29 1.01
N LEU A 238 7.13 -13.67 -0.27
CA LEU A 238 7.33 -15.05 -0.72
C LEU A 238 8.71 -15.58 -0.31
N GLU A 239 9.76 -14.78 -0.46
CA GLU A 239 11.13 -15.09 0.01
C GLU A 239 11.17 -15.32 1.52
N GLY A 240 10.58 -14.41 2.29
CA GLY A 240 10.43 -14.55 3.75
C GLY A 240 9.58 -15.77 4.14
N SER A 241 8.73 -16.25 3.23
CA SER A 241 7.94 -17.48 3.38
C SER A 241 8.66 -18.75 2.86
N GLY A 242 9.90 -18.63 2.37
CA GLY A 242 10.74 -19.73 1.90
C GLY A 242 10.58 -20.10 0.41
N ILE A 243 9.88 -19.28 -0.38
CA ILE A 243 9.73 -19.44 -1.84
C ILE A 243 10.83 -18.62 -2.53
N ARG A 244 11.69 -19.28 -3.31
CA ARG A 244 12.82 -18.62 -4.00
C ARG A 244 12.41 -18.02 -5.34
N GLY A 245 12.97 -16.84 -5.66
CA GLY A 245 12.75 -16.13 -6.92
C GLY A 245 13.03 -16.96 -8.18
N GLU A 246 14.08 -17.79 -8.20
CA GLU A 246 14.43 -18.56 -9.41
C GLU A 246 13.33 -19.55 -9.82
N ARG A 247 12.55 -20.04 -8.85
CA ARG A 247 11.40 -20.93 -9.10
C ARG A 247 10.21 -20.16 -9.69
N LEU A 248 10.04 -18.91 -9.29
CA LEU A 248 8.99 -18.04 -9.81
C LEU A 248 9.29 -17.67 -11.26
N ASP A 249 10.53 -17.28 -11.56
CA ASP A 249 10.95 -16.95 -12.92
C ASP A 249 10.83 -18.14 -13.88
N SER A 250 11.24 -19.34 -13.43
CA SER A 250 11.13 -20.56 -14.25
C SER A 250 9.69 -20.93 -14.59
N ALA A 251 8.75 -20.72 -13.67
CA ALA A 251 7.33 -20.99 -13.90
C ALA A 251 6.70 -19.97 -14.86
N MET A 252 7.21 -18.74 -14.88
CA MET A 252 6.71 -17.66 -15.72
C MET A 252 7.22 -17.74 -17.18
N LEU A 253 8.39 -18.33 -17.42
CA LEU A 253 9.00 -18.47 -18.76
C LEU A 253 8.15 -19.23 -19.79
N GLY A 254 7.13 -19.99 -19.35
CA GLY A 254 6.18 -20.66 -20.24
C GLY A 254 5.04 -19.77 -20.76
N LEU A 255 4.93 -18.53 -20.27
CA LEU A 255 3.83 -17.59 -20.56
C LEU A 255 4.28 -16.41 -21.44
N THR A 256 5.51 -16.43 -21.98
CA THR A 256 6.23 -15.23 -22.46
C THR A 256 6.03 -14.86 -23.94
N GLU A 257 4.99 -15.36 -24.62
CA GLU A 257 4.63 -14.77 -25.93
C GLU A 257 3.96 -13.38 -25.79
N VAL A 258 3.64 -12.98 -24.55
CA VAL A 258 3.03 -11.70 -24.19
C VAL A 258 3.99 -10.52 -24.37
N THR A 259 3.47 -9.41 -24.89
CA THR A 259 4.27 -8.20 -25.25
C THR A 259 4.71 -7.36 -24.04
N ASP A 260 4.04 -7.46 -22.88
CA ASP A 260 4.36 -6.70 -21.66
C ASP A 260 4.77 -7.60 -20.48
N ARG A 261 6.08 -7.77 -20.32
CA ARG A 261 6.68 -8.61 -19.28
C ARG A 261 6.40 -8.11 -17.86
N GLU A 262 6.27 -6.81 -17.63
CA GLU A 262 5.99 -6.27 -16.29
C GLU A 262 4.55 -6.59 -15.89
N ALA A 263 3.59 -6.41 -16.81
CA ALA A 263 2.19 -6.74 -16.59
C ALA A 263 1.99 -8.22 -16.29
N VAL A 264 2.61 -9.12 -17.07
CA VAL A 264 2.57 -10.57 -16.85
C VAL A 264 3.15 -10.93 -15.49
N ARG A 265 4.34 -10.41 -15.18
CA ARG A 265 5.02 -10.71 -13.93
C ARG A 265 4.22 -10.25 -12.72
N GLY A 266 3.70 -9.03 -12.76
CA GLY A 266 2.88 -8.48 -11.68
C GLY A 266 1.58 -9.26 -11.47
N THR A 267 0.92 -9.65 -12.56
CA THR A 267 -0.29 -10.48 -12.56
C THR A 267 0.00 -11.86 -11.96
N TRP A 268 1.02 -12.55 -12.49
CA TRP A 268 1.46 -13.86 -12.04
C TRP A 268 1.83 -13.87 -10.56
N LEU A 269 2.71 -12.97 -10.12
CA LEU A 269 3.15 -12.91 -8.72
C LEU A 269 1.99 -12.63 -7.76
N THR A 270 1.05 -11.77 -8.16
CA THR A 270 -0.12 -11.46 -7.32
C THR A 270 -1.03 -12.68 -7.20
N ALA A 271 -1.38 -13.33 -8.30
CA ALA A 271 -2.24 -14.52 -8.28
C ALA A 271 -1.56 -15.73 -7.61
N PHE A 272 -0.25 -15.92 -7.83
CA PHE A 272 0.54 -16.92 -7.12
C PHE A 272 0.51 -16.70 -5.62
N THR A 273 0.74 -15.47 -5.17
CA THR A 273 0.71 -15.13 -3.73
C THR A 273 -0.69 -15.34 -3.17
N LEU A 274 -1.73 -15.03 -3.92
CA LEU A 274 -3.12 -15.24 -3.55
C LEU A 274 -3.42 -16.73 -3.29
N GLY A 275 -3.06 -17.62 -4.23
CA GLY A 275 -3.21 -19.06 -4.08
C GLY A 275 -2.37 -19.64 -2.94
N PHE A 276 -1.11 -19.20 -2.83
CA PHE A 276 -0.21 -19.61 -1.75
C PHE A 276 -0.77 -19.26 -0.36
N VAL A 277 -1.23 -18.02 -0.17
CA VAL A 277 -1.82 -17.56 1.08
C VAL A 277 -3.12 -18.30 1.38
N HIS A 278 -4.01 -18.46 0.40
CA HIS A 278 -5.29 -19.16 0.57
C HIS A 278 -5.06 -20.59 1.12
N ARG A 279 -4.15 -21.35 0.48
CA ARG A 279 -3.84 -22.72 0.90
C ARG A 279 -3.09 -22.75 2.23
N ARG A 280 -2.10 -21.88 2.44
CA ARG A 280 -1.32 -21.81 3.69
C ARG A 280 -2.18 -21.47 4.90
N ASP A 281 -3.19 -20.63 4.71
CA ASP A 281 -4.15 -20.27 5.77
C ASP A 281 -5.17 -21.38 6.06
N GLY A 282 -5.13 -22.51 5.32
CA GLY A 282 -6.02 -23.66 5.54
C GLY A 282 -7.46 -23.39 5.11
N ARG A 283 -7.68 -22.54 4.10
CA ARG A 283 -9.02 -22.11 3.65
C ARG A 283 -9.74 -23.13 2.75
N GLY A 284 -9.27 -24.37 2.72
CA GLY A 284 -9.87 -25.46 1.94
C GLY A 284 -9.43 -25.48 0.48
N ASP A 285 -10.25 -26.12 -0.34
CA ASP A 285 -10.08 -26.13 -1.79
C ASP A 285 -10.69 -24.89 -2.41
N ALA A 286 -9.95 -24.28 -3.33
CA ALA A 286 -10.46 -23.15 -4.10
C ALA A 286 -11.52 -23.66 -5.10
N PRO A 287 -12.58 -22.87 -5.37
CA PRO A 287 -13.48 -23.13 -6.48
C PRO A 287 -12.71 -23.24 -7.80
N ASP A 288 -13.26 -24.01 -8.75
CA ASP A 288 -12.76 -24.05 -10.12
C ASP A 288 -13.22 -22.78 -10.86
N PRO A 289 -12.31 -21.88 -11.31
CA PRO A 289 -12.70 -20.68 -12.04
C PRO A 289 -13.53 -20.98 -13.29
N ALA A 290 -13.36 -22.14 -13.92
CA ALA A 290 -14.17 -22.54 -15.08
C ALA A 290 -15.65 -22.80 -14.73
N ARG A 291 -15.98 -22.93 -13.45
CA ARG A 291 -17.32 -23.22 -12.93
C ARG A 291 -17.87 -22.15 -11.99
N ASP A 292 -17.03 -21.22 -11.57
CA ASP A 292 -17.38 -20.13 -10.66
C ASP A 292 -17.11 -18.77 -11.33
N PRO A 293 -18.16 -18.10 -11.84
CA PRO A 293 -18.01 -16.82 -12.53
C PRO A 293 -17.52 -15.68 -11.62
N VAL A 294 -17.76 -15.76 -10.30
CA VAL A 294 -17.27 -14.76 -9.34
C VAL A 294 -15.76 -14.86 -9.22
N LEU A 295 -15.23 -16.08 -9.08
CA LEU A 295 -13.79 -16.30 -9.04
C LEU A 295 -13.13 -15.96 -10.38
N ALA A 296 -13.71 -16.39 -11.50
CA ALA A 296 -13.19 -16.10 -12.84
C ALA A 296 -13.03 -14.58 -13.06
N GLU A 297 -14.09 -13.81 -12.79
CA GLU A 297 -14.06 -12.35 -12.96
C GLU A 297 -13.06 -11.69 -11.99
N ALA A 298 -13.03 -12.14 -10.73
CA ALA A 298 -12.09 -11.62 -9.74
C ALA A 298 -10.61 -11.84 -10.12
N LEU A 299 -10.30 -12.94 -10.82
CA LEU A 299 -8.95 -13.21 -11.36
C LEU A 299 -8.67 -12.39 -12.63
N ALA A 300 -9.65 -12.30 -13.53
CA ALA A 300 -9.51 -11.59 -14.81
C ALA A 300 -9.18 -10.10 -14.63
N THR A 301 -9.55 -9.49 -13.50
CA THR A 301 -9.25 -8.08 -13.19
C THR A 301 -7.90 -7.83 -12.52
N ILE A 302 -7.12 -8.87 -12.16
CA ILE A 302 -5.81 -8.67 -11.50
C ILE A 302 -4.88 -7.86 -12.39
N GLY A 303 -4.65 -8.34 -13.62
CA GLY A 303 -3.76 -7.70 -14.58
C GLY A 303 -4.23 -6.31 -15.01
N PRO A 304 -5.47 -6.19 -15.53
CA PRO A 304 -6.11 -4.91 -15.83
C PRO A 304 -5.97 -3.86 -14.73
N GLY A 305 -6.26 -4.23 -13.47
CA GLY A 305 -6.17 -3.31 -12.35
C GLY A 305 -4.75 -2.83 -12.08
N GLY A 306 -3.75 -3.70 -12.18
CA GLY A 306 -2.37 -3.30 -11.89
C GLY A 306 -1.71 -2.43 -12.95
N ILE A 307 -2.22 -2.40 -14.18
CA ILE A 307 -1.70 -1.60 -15.30
C ILE A 307 -2.53 -0.36 -15.61
N SER A 308 -3.66 -0.16 -14.92
CA SER A 308 -4.64 0.86 -15.28
C SER A 308 -4.09 2.28 -15.25
N HIS A 309 -3.09 2.56 -14.42
CA HIS A 309 -2.46 3.89 -14.32
C HIS A 309 -1.63 4.29 -15.54
N ARG A 310 -1.26 3.33 -16.41
CA ARG A 310 -0.41 3.55 -17.58
C ARG A 310 -1.13 3.32 -18.91
N ARG A 311 -2.36 2.81 -18.88
CA ARG A 311 -3.09 2.36 -20.08
C ARG A 311 -4.52 2.89 -20.11
N SER A 312 -5.04 3.12 -21.32
CA SER A 312 -6.45 3.45 -21.52
C SER A 312 -7.35 2.21 -21.37
N GLU A 313 -8.67 2.39 -21.32
CA GLU A 313 -9.62 1.26 -21.26
C GLU A 313 -9.46 0.32 -22.45
N GLU A 314 -9.25 0.86 -23.66
CA GLU A 314 -9.09 0.07 -24.88
C GLU A 314 -7.83 -0.80 -24.82
N GLN A 315 -6.70 -0.22 -24.39
CA GLN A 315 -5.43 -0.94 -24.25
C GLN A 315 -5.47 -1.99 -23.13
N ILE A 316 -6.33 -1.80 -22.12
CA ILE A 316 -6.55 -2.78 -21.06
C ILE A 316 -7.41 -3.93 -21.60
N ALA A 317 -8.48 -3.62 -22.36
CA ALA A 317 -9.36 -4.61 -22.96
C ALA A 317 -8.59 -5.55 -23.90
N GLU A 318 -7.64 -5.03 -24.69
CA GLU A 318 -6.80 -5.81 -25.61
C GLU A 318 -5.98 -6.92 -24.92
N VAL A 319 -5.57 -6.72 -23.66
CA VAL A 319 -4.71 -7.65 -22.92
C VAL A 319 -5.43 -8.41 -21.80
N ARG A 320 -6.73 -8.14 -21.60
CA ARG A 320 -7.50 -8.67 -20.46
C ARG A 320 -7.49 -10.19 -20.40
N ASP A 321 -7.85 -10.85 -21.51
CA ASP A 321 -8.03 -12.30 -21.54
C ASP A 321 -6.70 -13.04 -21.39
N GLU A 322 -5.64 -12.48 -21.98
CA GLU A 322 -4.27 -12.99 -21.82
C GLU A 322 -3.80 -12.88 -20.36
N LEU A 323 -4.01 -11.74 -19.71
CA LEU A 323 -3.68 -11.56 -18.30
C LEU A 323 -4.57 -12.39 -17.37
N ALA A 324 -5.82 -12.67 -17.74
CA ALA A 324 -6.69 -13.58 -17.01
C ALA A 324 -6.13 -15.01 -17.00
N ALA A 325 -5.66 -15.50 -18.16
CA ALA A 325 -4.99 -16.81 -18.25
C ALA A 325 -3.71 -16.87 -17.40
N VAL A 326 -2.91 -15.78 -17.39
CA VAL A 326 -1.74 -15.65 -16.52
C VAL A 326 -2.14 -15.71 -15.04
N ALA A 327 -3.23 -15.03 -14.65
CA ALA A 327 -3.74 -15.04 -13.28
C ALA A 327 -4.19 -16.44 -12.84
N GLU A 328 -4.95 -17.15 -13.68
CA GLU A 328 -5.39 -18.52 -13.39
C GLU A 328 -4.22 -19.48 -13.21
N ALA A 329 -3.25 -19.44 -14.12
CA ALA A 329 -2.06 -20.28 -14.03
C ALA A 329 -1.21 -19.91 -12.79
N GLY A 330 -1.12 -18.62 -12.45
CA GLY A 330 -0.44 -18.14 -11.24
C GLY A 330 -1.11 -18.65 -9.98
N LEU A 331 -2.43 -18.53 -9.89
CA LEU A 331 -3.23 -19.04 -8.78
C LEU A 331 -3.00 -20.55 -8.58
N ALA A 332 -3.11 -21.35 -9.65
CA ALA A 332 -2.91 -22.79 -9.60
C ALA A 332 -1.51 -23.16 -9.08
N ALA A 333 -0.48 -22.49 -9.58
CA ALA A 333 0.90 -22.68 -9.11
C ALA A 333 1.06 -22.28 -7.63
N GLY A 334 0.41 -21.20 -7.20
CA GLY A 334 0.39 -20.73 -5.81
C GLY A 334 -0.27 -21.74 -4.85
N LEU A 335 -1.43 -22.27 -5.23
CA LEU A 335 -2.14 -23.32 -4.47
C LEU A 335 -1.24 -24.54 -4.29
N ALA A 336 -0.65 -25.06 -5.37
CA ALA A 336 0.26 -26.21 -5.32
C ALA A 336 1.52 -25.94 -4.47
N ALA A 337 2.03 -24.71 -4.47
CA ALA A 337 3.14 -24.32 -3.61
C ALA A 337 2.74 -24.26 -2.12
N GLY A 338 1.52 -23.84 -1.80
CA GLY A 338 1.00 -23.80 -0.43
C GLY A 338 0.69 -25.18 0.17
N GLU A 339 0.35 -26.17 -0.66
CA GLU A 339 0.13 -27.57 -0.23
C GLU A 339 1.42 -28.25 0.23
N ARG A 340 2.52 -27.90 -0.45
CA ARG A 340 3.85 -28.32 -0.03
C ARG A 340 4.12 -27.63 1.28
N ARG A 341 3.86 -28.34 2.40
CA ARG A 341 4.35 -27.93 3.73
C ARG A 341 5.74 -27.40 3.52
N PRO A 342 6.06 -26.15 3.92
CA PRO A 342 7.42 -25.66 3.80
C PRO A 342 8.25 -26.73 4.49
N SER A 343 9.05 -27.46 3.69
CA SER A 343 9.94 -28.48 4.23
C SER A 343 10.69 -27.73 5.28
N ARG A 344 10.42 -28.03 6.55
CA ARG A 344 11.07 -27.42 7.70
C ARG A 344 12.53 -27.46 7.32
N ARG A 345 13.06 -26.28 6.98
CA ARG A 345 14.27 -26.07 6.17
C ARG A 345 15.12 -27.34 6.26
N PRO A 346 15.26 -28.18 5.20
CA PRO A 346 16.28 -29.21 5.26
C PRO A 346 17.50 -28.41 5.66
N ALA A 347 18.08 -28.74 6.81
CA ALA A 347 19.33 -28.15 7.19
C ALA A 347 20.26 -28.54 6.06
N ALA A 348 20.39 -27.68 5.05
CA ALA A 348 21.62 -27.55 4.33
C ALA A 348 22.65 -27.53 5.45
N GLY A 349 23.53 -28.54 5.48
CA GLY A 349 24.56 -28.68 6.50
C GLY A 349 25.17 -27.31 6.80
N PRO A 350 25.59 -27.07 8.05
CA PRO A 350 25.53 -25.79 8.74
C PRO A 350 26.24 -24.66 7.99
N ALA A 351 25.58 -24.05 7.01
CA ALA A 351 25.82 -22.68 6.63
C ALA A 351 25.20 -21.84 7.76
N ARG A 352 26.01 -21.60 8.78
CA ARG A 352 25.66 -20.89 10.02
C ARG A 352 24.93 -19.60 9.68
N ALA A 353 23.69 -19.44 10.17
CA ALA A 353 22.94 -18.20 10.00
C ALA A 353 23.70 -17.04 10.66
N VAL A 354 23.92 -15.97 9.88
CA VAL A 354 24.60 -14.75 10.32
C VAL A 354 23.67 -14.00 11.27
N ALA A 355 24.14 -13.72 12.48
CA ALA A 355 23.41 -13.02 13.53
C ALA A 355 23.78 -11.53 13.56
N VAL A 356 22.79 -10.66 13.45
CA VAL A 356 22.96 -9.20 13.40
C VAL A 356 22.23 -8.56 14.57
N GLY A 357 22.96 -7.78 15.37
CA GLY A 357 22.37 -6.87 16.34
C GLY A 357 21.96 -5.56 15.68
N LEU A 358 20.77 -5.06 16.00
CA LEU A 358 20.27 -3.79 15.49
C LEU A 358 20.02 -2.79 16.62
N ALA A 359 20.86 -1.75 16.68
CA ALA A 359 20.68 -0.62 17.59
C ALA A 359 19.84 0.47 16.93
N GLY A 360 18.85 0.98 17.68
CA GLY A 360 17.79 1.82 17.12
C GLY A 360 16.70 1.03 16.38
N GLY A 361 16.63 -0.29 16.58
CA GLY A 361 15.61 -1.16 15.97
C GLY A 361 14.17 -0.86 16.39
N ALA A 362 13.95 -0.16 17.49
CA ALA A 362 12.61 0.22 18.00
C ALA A 362 12.01 1.47 17.31
N SER A 363 12.61 1.95 16.22
CA SER A 363 12.01 3.00 15.37
C SER A 363 11.30 2.39 14.15
N PRO A 364 10.38 3.11 13.49
CA PRO A 364 9.76 2.65 12.25
C PRO A 364 10.79 2.24 11.18
N LEU A 365 11.84 3.05 10.98
CA LEU A 365 12.96 2.68 10.09
C LEU A 365 13.66 1.40 10.56
N GLY A 366 13.93 1.26 11.86
CA GLY A 366 14.59 0.09 12.42
C GLY A 366 13.81 -1.20 12.19
N GLU A 367 12.49 -1.16 12.27
CA GLU A 367 11.62 -2.29 11.97
C GLU A 367 11.74 -2.73 10.49
N HIS A 368 11.69 -1.77 9.56
CA HIS A 368 11.85 -2.05 8.13
C HIS A 368 13.23 -2.62 7.80
N ILE A 369 14.29 -2.11 8.42
CA ILE A 369 15.65 -2.65 8.25
C ILE A 369 15.80 -4.06 8.86
N ALA A 370 15.30 -4.27 10.09
CA ALA A 370 15.31 -5.59 10.73
C ALA A 370 14.60 -6.63 9.88
N ARG A 371 13.47 -6.25 9.28
CA ARG A 371 12.71 -7.11 8.38
C ARG A 371 13.49 -7.42 7.10
N GLY A 372 13.98 -6.40 6.38
CA GLY A 372 14.72 -6.61 5.13
C GLY A 372 15.96 -7.50 5.31
N LEU A 373 16.62 -7.43 6.47
CA LEU A 373 17.69 -8.35 6.85
C LEU A 373 17.16 -9.77 7.12
N ARG A 374 16.03 -9.94 7.83
CA ARG A 374 15.43 -11.27 8.06
C ARG A 374 14.97 -11.94 6.77
N ASP A 375 14.39 -11.18 5.85
CA ASP A 375 13.94 -11.66 4.54
C ASP A 375 15.14 -12.20 3.72
N LYS A 376 16.33 -11.63 3.92
CA LYS A 376 17.61 -12.10 3.35
C LYS A 376 18.28 -13.23 4.14
N GLY A 377 17.60 -13.79 5.15
CA GLY A 377 18.04 -14.97 5.89
C GLY A 377 18.91 -14.69 7.13
N PHE A 378 19.05 -13.43 7.55
CA PHE A 378 19.79 -13.07 8.76
C PHE A 378 18.95 -13.27 10.02
N THR A 379 19.59 -13.62 11.13
CA THR A 379 18.95 -13.59 12.45
C THR A 379 19.14 -12.22 13.07
N VAL A 380 18.06 -11.44 13.22
CA VAL A 380 18.14 -10.05 13.71
C VAL A 380 17.58 -9.92 15.12
N ALA A 381 18.42 -9.45 16.05
CA ALA A 381 18.06 -9.16 17.43
C ALA A 381 18.19 -7.65 17.72
N ALA A 382 17.35 -7.13 18.61
CA ALA A 382 17.57 -5.79 19.13
C ALA A 382 18.88 -5.76 19.94
N ALA A 383 19.67 -4.70 19.78
CA ALA A 383 20.93 -4.54 20.50
C ALA A 383 21.01 -3.15 21.12
N ASP A 384 21.52 -3.07 22.36
CA ASP A 384 21.99 -1.82 22.94
C ASP A 384 23.52 -1.82 22.97
N PRO A 385 24.18 -0.96 22.18
CA PRO A 385 25.64 -0.89 22.12
C PRO A 385 26.31 -0.48 23.44
N GLY A 386 25.54 -0.01 24.43
CA GLY A 386 26.02 0.32 25.78
C GLY A 386 25.95 -0.82 26.79
N ALA A 387 25.30 -1.95 26.48
CA ALA A 387 25.14 -3.06 27.41
C ALA A 387 26.27 -4.09 27.23
N GLU A 388 27.16 -4.20 28.22
CA GLU A 388 28.22 -5.21 28.24
C GLU A 388 27.62 -6.63 28.19
N GLY A 389 28.18 -7.48 27.32
CA GLY A 389 27.76 -8.88 27.15
C GLY A 389 26.72 -9.14 26.05
N MET A 390 25.96 -8.14 25.59
CA MET A 390 24.94 -8.33 24.53
C MET A 390 25.50 -8.56 23.13
N LEU A 391 26.79 -8.31 22.90
CA LEU A 391 27.42 -8.48 21.58
C LEU A 391 27.93 -9.91 21.33
N ARG A 392 28.03 -10.75 22.37
CA ARG A 392 28.43 -12.15 22.21
C ARG A 392 27.35 -12.92 21.45
N GLY A 393 27.77 -13.78 20.52
CA GLY A 393 26.85 -14.55 19.70
C GLY A 393 26.35 -13.82 18.45
N LEU A 394 26.70 -12.54 18.25
CA LEU A 394 26.46 -11.77 17.04
C LEU A 394 27.68 -11.82 16.10
N ASP A 395 27.43 -11.75 14.80
CA ASP A 395 28.45 -11.62 13.75
C ASP A 395 28.62 -10.15 13.32
N ALA A 396 27.57 -9.33 13.46
CA ALA A 396 27.63 -7.90 13.18
C ALA A 396 26.69 -7.09 14.08
N LEU A 397 27.01 -5.80 14.27
CA LEU A 397 26.16 -4.80 14.90
C LEU A 397 25.92 -3.64 13.92
N VAL A 398 24.65 -3.35 13.65
CA VAL A 398 24.20 -2.21 12.85
C VAL A 398 23.60 -1.17 13.81
N ASP A 399 24.14 0.05 13.81
CA ASP A 399 23.63 1.15 14.64
C ASP A 399 23.02 2.25 13.78
N LEU A 400 21.69 2.35 13.86
CA LEU A 400 20.87 3.34 13.14
C LEU A 400 20.70 4.64 13.92
N ARG A 401 21.08 4.70 15.20
CA ARG A 401 20.89 5.89 16.06
C ARG A 401 21.58 7.16 15.52
N PRO A 402 22.74 7.09 14.83
CA PRO A 402 23.31 8.29 14.21
C PRO A 402 22.39 8.96 13.18
N LEU A 403 21.53 8.20 12.49
CA LEU A 403 20.55 8.76 11.55
C LEU A 403 19.52 9.66 12.27
N HIS A 404 19.10 9.27 13.47
CA HIS A 404 18.14 10.04 14.28
C HIS A 404 18.75 11.28 14.92
N ARG A 405 20.07 11.30 15.10
CA ARG A 405 20.82 12.42 15.72
C ARG A 405 21.39 13.40 14.70
N ALA A 406 21.37 13.06 13.41
CA ALA A 406 21.90 13.90 12.36
C ALA A 406 21.03 15.16 12.20
N GLY A 407 21.33 16.20 12.98
CA GLY A 407 20.95 17.56 12.63
C GLY A 407 21.77 18.02 11.42
N GLY A 408 21.30 19.04 10.69
CA GLY A 408 21.83 19.39 9.35
C GLY A 408 23.26 19.92 9.23
N ARG A 409 24.14 19.59 10.19
CA ARG A 409 25.59 19.78 10.11
C ARG A 409 26.39 18.49 9.95
N THR A 410 25.82 17.33 10.31
CA THR A 410 26.52 16.02 10.20
C THR A 410 25.95 15.18 9.07
N PRO A 411 26.79 14.49 8.27
CA PRO A 411 26.30 13.53 7.29
C PRO A 411 25.48 12.42 7.94
N ALA A 412 24.39 12.02 7.29
CA ALA A 412 23.65 10.82 7.69
C ALA A 412 24.47 9.57 7.34
N GLY A 413 24.72 8.72 8.34
CA GLY A 413 25.41 7.46 8.15
C GLY A 413 24.97 6.41 9.17
N VAL A 414 25.13 5.15 8.78
CA VAL A 414 24.93 3.98 9.63
C VAL A 414 26.29 3.45 10.05
N ALA A 415 26.46 3.18 11.35
CA ALA A 415 27.66 2.50 11.82
C ALA A 415 27.46 0.99 11.75
N LEU A 416 28.36 0.30 11.05
CA LEU A 416 28.42 -1.15 10.95
C LEU A 416 29.68 -1.65 11.65
N ARG A 417 29.55 -2.58 12.58
CA ARG A 417 30.68 -3.24 13.25
C ARG A 417 30.64 -4.72 12.96
N ILE A 418 31.73 -5.27 12.43
CA ILE A 418 31.90 -6.71 12.28
C ILE A 418 32.51 -7.25 13.56
N LEU A 419 31.92 -8.30 14.10
CA LEU A 419 32.23 -8.80 15.44
C LEU A 419 32.92 -10.16 15.37
N ASP A 420 33.81 -10.41 16.33
CA ASP A 420 34.19 -11.76 16.69
C ASP A 420 33.08 -12.36 17.53
N ARG A 421 32.44 -13.41 17.01
CA ARG A 421 31.23 -13.96 17.62
C ARG A 421 31.43 -14.57 19.01
N ALA A 422 32.62 -15.11 19.28
CA ALA A 422 32.91 -15.77 20.56
C ALA A 422 33.12 -14.75 21.68
N THR A 423 33.85 -13.69 21.37
CA THR A 423 34.25 -12.68 22.36
C THR A 423 33.31 -11.48 22.39
N GLY A 424 32.64 -11.17 21.28
CA GLY A 424 31.90 -9.94 21.02
C GLY A 424 32.80 -8.76 20.64
N ALA A 425 34.10 -8.97 20.44
CA ALA A 425 35.07 -7.92 20.13
C ALA A 425 34.87 -7.39 18.69
N VAL A 426 35.01 -6.08 18.49
CA VAL A 426 34.93 -5.47 17.16
C VAL A 426 36.20 -5.83 16.38
N ARG A 427 36.02 -6.50 15.23
CA ARG A 427 37.10 -6.81 14.29
C ARG A 427 37.35 -5.65 13.34
N THR A 428 36.28 -5.09 12.79
CA THR A 428 36.31 -3.93 11.91
C THR A 428 35.09 -3.06 12.14
N ASP A 429 35.26 -1.76 11.89
CA ASP A 429 34.23 -0.75 11.97
C ASP A 429 34.13 0.03 10.65
N HIS A 430 32.90 0.23 10.21
CA HIS A 430 32.58 0.89 8.95
C HIS A 430 31.48 1.93 9.17
N THR A 431 31.55 3.03 8.42
CA THR A 431 30.49 4.04 8.31
C THR A 431 29.93 4.00 6.90
N LEU A 432 28.63 3.72 6.78
CA LEU A 432 27.92 3.69 5.51
C LEU A 432 27.12 4.98 5.38
N TYR A 433 27.55 5.90 4.52
CA TYR A 433 26.86 7.18 4.30
C TYR A 433 25.65 6.99 3.39
N THR A 434 24.48 7.36 3.90
CA THR A 434 23.20 7.01 3.28
C THR A 434 22.66 8.08 2.33
N GLY A 435 23.18 9.31 2.38
CA GLY A 435 22.56 10.44 1.69
C GLY A 435 21.20 10.80 2.30
N ASP A 436 20.23 11.10 1.45
CA ASP A 436 18.85 11.47 1.81
C ASP A 436 17.95 10.23 1.77
N LEU A 437 17.80 9.57 2.92
CA LEU A 437 16.94 8.40 3.04
C LEU A 437 15.46 8.75 2.82
N TYR A 438 14.78 7.92 2.05
CA TYR A 438 13.33 7.99 1.83
C TYR A 438 12.73 6.58 1.71
N GLY A 439 11.41 6.47 1.87
CA GLY A 439 10.72 5.18 1.86
C GLY A 439 10.13 4.80 3.23
N PRO A 440 9.58 3.58 3.35
CA PRO A 440 8.94 3.12 4.58
C PRO A 440 9.83 3.27 5.82
N GLY A 441 9.29 3.86 6.88
CA GLY A 441 9.98 4.10 8.14
C GLY A 441 10.73 5.43 8.23
N CYS A 442 10.93 6.14 7.10
CA CYS A 442 11.51 7.48 7.10
C CYS A 442 10.50 8.54 7.58
N PRO A 443 10.94 9.60 8.26
CA PRO A 443 10.03 10.57 8.82
C PRO A 443 9.54 11.57 7.76
N ARG A 444 8.30 12.06 7.96
CA ARG A 444 7.63 13.00 7.05
C ARG A 444 8.21 14.42 7.07
N ASP A 445 9.06 14.74 8.04
CA ASP A 445 9.71 16.04 8.20
C ASP A 445 11.08 16.12 7.49
N SER A 446 11.57 15.00 6.94
CA SER A 446 12.68 15.01 5.99
C SER A 446 12.33 15.82 4.74
N VAL A 447 13.35 16.27 3.98
CA VAL A 447 13.11 17.09 2.78
C VAL A 447 12.22 16.37 1.75
N ILE A 448 12.53 15.09 1.48
CA ILE A 448 11.74 14.25 0.56
C ILE A 448 10.39 13.91 1.21
N GLY A 449 10.38 13.54 2.49
CA GLY A 449 9.15 13.22 3.23
C GLY A 449 8.15 14.35 3.24
N ALA A 450 8.59 15.60 3.38
CA ALA A 450 7.72 16.77 3.39
C ALA A 450 7.08 17.02 2.02
N LEU A 451 7.84 16.85 0.93
CA LEU A 451 7.30 16.95 -0.43
C LEU A 451 6.24 15.87 -0.68
N VAL A 452 6.55 14.61 -0.34
CA VAL A 452 5.59 13.50 -0.47
C VAL A 452 4.35 13.72 0.40
N TRP A 453 4.53 14.20 1.64
CA TRP A 453 3.45 14.46 2.58
C TRP A 453 2.52 15.59 2.15
N ASP A 454 3.05 16.63 1.52
CA ASP A 454 2.26 17.71 0.95
C ASP A 454 1.47 17.22 -0.28
N ALA A 455 2.10 16.46 -1.19
CA ALA A 455 1.42 15.85 -2.33
C ALA A 455 0.24 14.96 -1.91
N VAL A 456 0.44 14.08 -0.92
CA VAL A 456 -0.61 13.17 -0.41
C VAL A 456 -1.84 13.93 0.11
N ARG A 457 -1.64 15.14 0.65
CA ARG A 457 -2.70 15.98 1.23
C ARG A 457 -3.25 17.05 0.27
N TYR A 458 -2.98 16.94 -1.03
CA TYR A 458 -3.36 17.94 -2.03
C TYR A 458 -2.87 19.36 -1.69
N GLN A 459 -1.68 19.46 -1.08
CA GLN A 459 -1.04 20.73 -0.78
C GLN A 459 0.04 21.04 -1.84
N PRO A 460 0.27 22.32 -2.18
CA PRO A 460 1.38 22.71 -3.04
C PRO A 460 2.73 22.26 -2.48
N LEU A 461 3.63 21.82 -3.38
CA LEU A 461 4.98 21.42 -3.03
C LEU A 461 5.85 22.65 -2.81
N LYS A 462 6.23 22.87 -1.56
CA LYS A 462 7.04 24.02 -1.16
C LYS A 462 8.52 23.71 -1.34
N VAL A 463 9.14 24.32 -2.34
CA VAL A 463 10.58 24.22 -2.62
C VAL A 463 11.24 25.49 -2.12
N ALA A 464 12.14 25.36 -1.13
CA ALA A 464 12.90 26.51 -0.64
C ALA A 464 14.00 26.87 -1.64
N GLU A 465 13.98 28.10 -2.15
CA GLU A 465 15.08 28.67 -2.93
C GLU A 465 15.91 29.58 -2.01
N PRO A 466 17.16 29.25 -1.68
CA PRO A 466 18.02 30.13 -0.90
C PRO A 466 18.67 31.21 -1.80
N PRO A 467 18.97 32.39 -1.24
CA PRO A 467 19.33 33.57 -2.03
C PRO A 467 20.73 33.56 -2.69
N GLU A 468 21.71 32.73 -2.27
CA GLU A 468 23.08 32.86 -2.82
C GLU A 468 23.91 31.57 -3.03
N ALA A 469 23.57 30.43 -2.41
CA ALA A 469 24.37 29.18 -2.51
C ALA A 469 23.66 28.00 -3.21
N GLY A 470 22.41 28.19 -3.66
CA GLY A 470 21.55 27.12 -4.15
C GLY A 470 21.10 26.15 -3.05
N PRO A 471 19.95 25.45 -3.20
CA PRO A 471 19.57 24.41 -2.26
C PRO A 471 20.55 23.24 -2.37
N ARG A 472 20.96 22.65 -1.22
CA ARG A 472 21.80 21.44 -1.20
C ARG A 472 21.13 20.39 -2.09
N PRO A 473 21.83 19.82 -3.09
CA PRO A 473 21.25 18.75 -3.86
C PRO A 473 21.05 17.52 -2.98
N LEU A 474 20.04 16.73 -3.32
CA LEU A 474 19.64 15.53 -2.63
C LEU A 474 20.36 14.32 -3.23
N HIS A 475 20.68 13.34 -2.40
CA HIS A 475 21.19 12.03 -2.78
C HIS A 475 20.21 10.96 -2.30
N PRO A 476 19.07 10.76 -3.00
CA PRO A 476 18.04 9.84 -2.55
C PRO A 476 18.56 8.42 -2.40
N LEU A 477 18.22 7.76 -1.30
CA LEU A 477 18.45 6.33 -1.10
C LEU A 477 17.20 5.70 -0.48
N HIS A 478 16.65 4.68 -1.13
CA HIS A 478 15.47 4.01 -0.64
C HIS A 478 15.80 3.10 0.55
N THR A 479 14.89 2.97 1.53
CA THR A 479 15.12 2.13 2.72
C THR A 479 15.36 0.65 2.39
N ALA A 480 14.75 0.13 1.33
CA ALA A 480 15.03 -1.23 0.84
C ALA A 480 16.47 -1.39 0.33
N ASP A 481 17.01 -0.38 -0.38
CA ASP A 481 18.40 -0.40 -0.83
C ASP A 481 19.36 -0.28 0.36
N LEU A 482 18.99 0.46 1.41
CA LEU A 482 19.76 0.47 2.66
C LEU A 482 19.82 -0.93 3.31
N ALA A 483 18.69 -1.65 3.39
CA ALA A 483 18.68 -3.00 3.93
C ALA A 483 19.53 -3.96 3.08
N ASP A 484 19.49 -3.83 1.76
CA ASP A 484 20.31 -4.62 0.83
C ASP A 484 21.80 -4.32 0.96
N ALA A 485 22.17 -3.03 1.03
CA ALA A 485 23.54 -2.59 1.27
C ALA A 485 24.10 -3.13 2.60
N LEU A 486 23.28 -3.13 3.66
CA LEU A 486 23.65 -3.68 4.96
C LEU A 486 23.86 -5.19 4.89
N ALA A 487 22.96 -5.92 4.23
CA ALA A 487 23.11 -7.36 4.03
C ALA A 487 24.40 -7.68 3.26
N HIS A 488 24.67 -6.94 2.17
CA HIS A 488 25.90 -7.07 1.39
C HIS A 488 27.14 -6.78 2.22
N ALA A 489 27.18 -5.66 2.94
CA ALA A 489 28.32 -5.26 3.75
C ALA A 489 28.57 -6.15 4.98
N VAL A 490 27.55 -6.85 5.49
CA VAL A 490 27.74 -7.85 6.56
C VAL A 490 28.40 -9.11 6.02
N VAL A 491 28.02 -9.57 4.81
CA VAL A 491 28.59 -10.79 4.19
C VAL A 491 29.97 -10.52 3.59
N SER A 492 30.11 -9.36 2.95
CA SER A 492 31.32 -8.92 2.24
C SER A 492 31.71 -7.51 2.72
N PRO A 493 32.34 -7.39 3.91
CA PRO A 493 32.72 -6.09 4.46
C PRO A 493 33.65 -5.31 3.52
N PRO A 494 33.43 -4.00 3.32
CA PRO A 494 34.32 -3.20 2.48
C PRO A 494 35.71 -3.08 3.11
N ALA A 495 36.73 -2.87 2.29
CA ALA A 495 38.09 -2.63 2.80
C ALA A 495 38.20 -1.26 3.49
N GLU A 496 37.39 -0.31 3.03
CA GLU A 496 37.38 1.06 3.52
C GLU A 496 36.52 1.22 4.78
N ARG A 497 37.01 2.05 5.71
CA ARG A 497 36.27 2.38 6.94
C ARG A 497 35.04 3.25 6.69
N ALA A 498 34.95 3.88 5.52
CA ALA A 498 33.82 4.71 5.18
C ALA A 498 33.47 4.57 3.70
N VAL A 499 32.21 4.31 3.41
CA VAL A 499 31.71 4.09 2.05
C VAL A 499 30.42 4.88 1.82
N LEU A 500 30.18 5.26 0.57
CA LEU A 500 28.99 5.93 0.09
C LEU A 500 28.00 4.91 -0.49
N LEU A 501 26.74 5.00 -0.07
CA LEU A 501 25.67 4.15 -0.62
C LEU A 501 24.95 4.79 -1.82
N PRO A 502 24.61 6.09 -1.87
CA PRO A 502 24.08 6.68 -3.09
C PRO A 502 25.04 6.53 -4.28
N VAL A 503 24.54 6.01 -5.40
CA VAL A 503 25.33 5.78 -6.63
C VAL A 503 24.97 6.79 -7.74
N GLY A 504 23.81 7.44 -7.65
CA GLY A 504 23.33 8.42 -8.63
C GLY A 504 23.89 9.84 -8.44
N GLU A 505 23.69 10.67 -9.45
CA GLU A 505 24.02 12.08 -9.39
C GLU A 505 23.14 12.82 -8.36
N PRO A 506 23.69 13.83 -7.66
CA PRO A 506 22.90 14.71 -6.80
C PRO A 506 21.75 15.35 -7.59
N LEU A 507 20.53 15.31 -7.04
CA LEU A 507 19.35 15.92 -7.65
C LEU A 507 18.98 17.23 -6.96
N PRO A 508 18.71 18.33 -7.72
CA PRO A 508 18.08 19.51 -7.18
C PRO A 508 16.76 19.17 -6.45
N VAL A 509 16.45 19.88 -5.36
CA VAL A 509 15.19 19.69 -4.62
C VAL A 509 13.97 19.92 -5.51
N ARG A 510 14.07 20.85 -6.48
CA ARG A 510 13.03 21.11 -7.47
C ARG A 510 12.76 19.88 -8.35
N ASP A 511 13.80 19.21 -8.83
CA ASP A 511 13.66 18.03 -9.68
C ASP A 511 13.02 16.87 -8.90
N VAL A 512 13.37 16.71 -7.62
CA VAL A 512 12.68 15.75 -6.75
C VAL A 512 11.22 16.14 -6.52
N ALA A 513 10.89 17.43 -6.40
CA ALA A 513 9.50 17.88 -6.29
C ALA A 513 8.70 17.58 -7.57
N GLU A 514 9.29 17.75 -8.75
CA GLU A 514 8.66 17.38 -10.02
C GLU A 514 8.42 15.87 -10.10
N LEU A 515 9.39 15.05 -9.68
CA LEU A 515 9.21 13.60 -9.59
C LEU A 515 8.12 13.20 -8.59
N VAL A 516 8.00 13.90 -7.45
CA VAL A 516 6.90 13.68 -6.49
C VAL A 516 5.56 14.06 -7.12
N ARG A 517 5.47 15.19 -7.83
CA ARG A 517 4.26 15.63 -8.53
C ARG A 517 3.78 14.58 -9.54
N GLU A 518 4.71 13.98 -10.27
CA GLU A 518 4.41 12.94 -11.25
C GLU A 518 4.07 11.59 -10.62
N ALA A 519 4.87 11.13 -9.64
CA ALA A 519 4.76 9.79 -9.08
C ALA A 519 3.68 9.65 -8.00
N VAL A 520 3.37 10.74 -7.28
CA VAL A 520 2.45 10.72 -6.13
C VAL A 520 1.11 11.33 -6.49
N ARG A 521 1.10 12.61 -6.86
CA ARG A 521 -0.13 13.34 -7.20
C ARG A 521 0.20 14.68 -7.88
N PRO A 522 -0.51 15.05 -8.97
CA PRO A 522 -0.32 16.34 -9.62
C PRO A 522 -0.82 17.49 -8.73
N VAL A 523 0.11 18.22 -8.12
CA VAL A 523 -0.12 19.43 -7.32
C VAL A 523 0.84 20.56 -7.77
N PRO A 524 0.51 21.84 -7.54
CA PRO A 524 1.42 22.94 -7.88
C PRO A 524 2.77 22.85 -7.15
N VAL A 525 3.83 23.33 -7.78
CA VAL A 525 5.16 23.49 -7.19
C VAL A 525 5.42 24.97 -6.96
N GLU A 526 5.64 25.37 -5.71
CA GLU A 526 5.77 26.77 -5.28
C GLU A 526 7.13 27.04 -4.67
N GLY A 527 7.70 28.22 -4.97
CA GLY A 527 8.87 28.75 -4.28
C GLY A 527 8.50 29.19 -2.86
N ALA A 528 9.27 28.75 -1.87
CA ALA A 528 9.09 29.14 -0.47
C ALA A 528 10.31 29.91 0.05
N PRO A 529 10.13 30.94 0.91
CA PRO A 529 11.25 31.58 1.58
C PRO A 529 12.00 30.60 2.49
N ALA A 530 13.33 30.63 2.45
CA ALA A 530 14.22 29.70 3.17
C ALA A 530 14.00 29.66 4.71
N SER A 531 13.37 30.68 5.30
CA SER A 531 13.21 30.86 6.75
C SER A 531 12.12 30.00 7.42
N ARG A 532 11.34 29.21 6.67
CA ARG A 532 10.14 28.51 7.21
C ARG A 532 10.24 26.99 7.36
N ARG A 533 11.32 26.31 6.96
CA ARG A 533 11.42 24.85 7.17
C ARG A 533 12.14 24.50 8.47
N ARG A 534 11.37 24.03 9.46
CA ARG A 534 11.86 23.20 10.58
C ARG A 534 12.15 21.81 10.02
N GLY A 535 13.42 21.56 9.71
CA GLY A 535 13.87 20.28 9.16
C GLY A 535 15.20 20.48 8.44
N ALA A 536 16.26 20.68 9.21
CA ALA A 536 17.59 20.69 8.65
C ALA A 536 17.90 19.25 8.21
N GLY A 537 17.76 18.96 6.90
CA GLY A 537 18.18 17.69 6.31
C GLY A 537 19.66 17.41 6.59
N PRO A 538 20.15 16.19 6.37
CA PRO A 538 21.50 15.80 6.76
C PRO A 538 22.57 16.71 6.13
N GLY A 539 23.70 16.85 6.83
CA GLY A 539 24.87 17.60 6.35
C GLY A 539 25.39 17.07 5.01
N PRO A 540 26.28 17.83 4.32
CA PRO A 540 26.81 17.48 2.99
C PRO A 540 27.32 16.04 2.94
N VAL A 541 27.01 15.33 1.84
CA VAL A 541 27.50 13.97 1.64
C VAL A 541 29.03 14.01 1.54
N PRO A 542 29.75 13.25 2.36
CA PRO A 542 31.21 13.28 2.36
C PRO A 542 31.78 12.61 1.12
N GLN A 543 33.01 12.98 0.76
CA GLN A 543 33.76 12.25 -0.25
C GLN A 543 34.21 10.91 0.33
N ALA A 544 33.59 9.82 -0.13
CA ALA A 544 33.91 8.44 0.23
C ALA A 544 33.74 7.53 -1.01
N PRO A 545 34.50 6.43 -1.11
CA PRO A 545 34.33 5.47 -2.20
C PRO A 545 32.97 4.77 -2.11
N ARG A 546 32.47 4.30 -3.24
CA ARG A 546 31.20 3.54 -3.29
C ARG A 546 31.38 2.16 -2.69
N LEU A 547 30.31 1.59 -2.12
CA LEU A 547 30.30 0.21 -1.64
C LEU A 547 30.63 -0.77 -2.80
N PRO A 548 31.74 -1.52 -2.74
CA PRO A 548 32.16 -2.37 -3.85
C PRO A 548 31.17 -3.52 -4.13
N GLY A 549 30.91 -3.77 -5.42
CA GLY A 549 30.05 -4.88 -5.87
C GLY A 549 28.56 -4.70 -5.57
N TRP A 550 28.15 -3.52 -5.11
CA TRP A 550 26.77 -3.21 -4.76
C TRP A 550 26.30 -1.94 -5.44
N LYS A 551 25.01 -1.88 -5.79
CA LYS A 551 24.35 -0.68 -6.29
C LYS A 551 22.87 -0.69 -5.87
N PRO A 552 22.25 0.47 -5.64
CA PRO A 552 20.82 0.55 -5.42
C PRO A 552 20.09 0.06 -6.68
N VAL A 553 18.95 -0.61 -6.46
CA VAL A 553 18.11 -1.17 -7.53
C VAL A 553 16.73 -0.53 -7.57
N ARG A 554 16.31 0.16 -6.49
CA ARG A 554 15.00 0.79 -6.45
C ARG A 554 14.97 2.00 -7.37
N GLU A 555 14.03 1.99 -8.31
CA GLU A 555 13.74 3.15 -9.15
C GLU A 555 13.10 4.27 -8.31
N LEU A 556 13.52 5.51 -8.56
CA LEU A 556 13.18 6.65 -7.69
C LEU A 556 11.68 6.95 -7.68
N ARG A 557 11.02 7.04 -8.85
CA ARG A 557 9.58 7.33 -8.94
C ARG A 557 8.76 6.26 -8.22
N LEU A 558 9.07 4.98 -8.44
CA LEU A 558 8.42 3.88 -7.76
C LEU A 558 8.62 3.95 -6.24
N GLY A 559 9.85 4.23 -5.79
CA GLY A 559 10.14 4.41 -4.38
C GLY A 559 9.36 5.58 -3.76
N LEU A 560 9.23 6.71 -4.47
CA LEU A 560 8.47 7.88 -3.99
C LEU A 560 6.98 7.55 -3.87
N HIS A 561 6.45 6.80 -4.83
CA HIS A 561 5.08 6.30 -4.78
C HIS A 561 4.86 5.37 -3.58
N GLY A 562 5.75 4.39 -3.38
CA GLY A 562 5.69 3.49 -2.22
C GLY A 562 5.82 4.23 -0.90
N PHE A 563 6.66 5.27 -0.84
CA PHE A 563 6.77 6.13 0.34
C PHE A 563 5.48 6.88 0.63
N ALA A 564 4.81 7.40 -0.41
CA ALA A 564 3.52 8.07 -0.27
C ALA A 564 2.43 7.14 0.28
N GLN A 565 2.36 5.91 -0.23
CA GLN A 565 1.44 4.88 0.27
C GLN A 565 1.73 4.59 1.75
N TRP A 566 3.00 4.35 2.09
CA TRP A 566 3.37 4.09 3.48
C TRP A 566 3.00 5.26 4.40
N LEU A 567 3.29 6.51 4.01
CA LEU A 567 2.95 7.69 4.79
C LEU A 567 1.45 7.84 5.01
N ALA A 568 0.64 7.60 3.98
CA ALA A 568 -0.82 7.71 4.04
C ALA A 568 -1.46 6.68 4.99
N TYR A 569 -0.95 5.44 5.00
CA TYR A 569 -1.62 4.31 5.65
C TYR A 569 -1.00 3.89 6.99
N GLU A 570 0.32 4.01 7.12
CA GLU A 570 1.08 3.57 8.28
C GLU A 570 1.79 4.74 8.96
N GLY A 571 2.49 5.56 8.18
CA GLY A 571 3.37 6.65 8.62
C GLY A 571 2.67 7.72 9.46
N ILE A 572 1.39 7.98 9.18
CA ILE A 572 0.60 8.96 9.92
C ILE A 572 0.50 8.65 11.42
N ARG A 573 0.59 7.38 11.81
CA ARG A 573 0.47 6.94 13.21
C ARG A 573 1.69 7.31 14.05
N TYR A 574 2.82 7.63 13.43
CA TYR A 574 4.09 7.91 14.10
C TYR A 574 4.36 9.41 14.31
N ALA A 575 3.35 10.26 14.13
CA ALA A 575 3.44 11.67 14.45
C ALA A 575 3.08 11.93 15.92
N PRO A 576 3.83 12.79 16.64
CA PRO A 576 3.26 13.46 17.79
C PRO A 576 2.05 14.29 17.31
N VAL A 577 0.95 14.22 18.05
CA VAL A 577 -0.23 15.09 17.88
C VAL A 577 0.16 16.55 18.06
#